data_AF-A0A957VHA7-F1
#
_entry.id   AF-A0A957VHA7-F1
#
_cell.length_a   1.000
_cell.length_b   1.000
_cell.length_c   1.000
_cell.angle_alpha   90.00
_cell.angle_beta   90.00
_cell.angle_gamma   90.00
#
_symmetry.space_group_name_H-M   'P 1'
#
loop_
_entity.id
_entity.type
_entity.pdbx_description
1 polymer ?
#
loop_
_entity_poly.entity_id
_entity_poly.type
_entity_poly.pdbx_seq_one_letter_code
_entity_poly.pdbx_strand_id
1 'polypeptide(L)'
;NPIRHAESAAQVQRYAIEPYVVAADVYTAEEHPGQGGWSWYTGSAGWMYRLGVEGILGLQRADDCLRLDPCLASTWPEATVTLRYGRTRYRIHLENPDGVSRGVAYVDLDDTRLHDDTVPLVDDGGSHDVRVRLGRVAGDA
;
A
#
# COMPACT_ATOMS: atom_id res chain seq x y z
N ASN A 1 -13.69 -3.33 3.36
CA ASN A 1 -12.77 -2.38 4.04
C ASN A 1 -13.05 -2.48 5.52
N PRO A 2 -12.12 -2.98 6.34
CA PRO A 2 -12.33 -3.26 7.76
C PRO A 2 -12.81 -2.04 8.58
N ILE A 3 -12.41 -0.84 8.18
CA ILE A 3 -12.77 0.41 8.86
C ILE A 3 -14.28 0.71 8.75
N ARG A 4 -14.97 0.19 7.73
CA ARG A 4 -16.39 0.47 7.49
C ARG A 4 -17.36 -0.38 8.33
N HIS A 5 -16.84 -1.29 9.17
CA HIS A 5 -17.68 -2.12 10.03
C HIS A 5 -18.27 -1.37 11.25
N ALA A 6 -17.96 -0.08 11.41
CA ALA A 6 -18.41 0.73 12.55
C ALA A 6 -18.93 2.13 12.15
N GLU A 7 -19.49 2.29 10.94
CA GLU A 7 -20.01 3.59 10.47
C GLU A 7 -21.36 3.99 11.13
N SER A 8 -22.01 3.08 11.85
CA SER A 8 -23.25 3.32 12.58
C SER A 8 -23.32 2.49 13.85
N ALA A 9 -24.16 2.90 14.82
CA ALA A 9 -24.35 2.15 16.06
C ALA A 9 -24.82 0.71 15.83
N ALA A 10 -25.68 0.48 14.83
CA ALA A 10 -26.12 -0.85 14.45
C ALA A 10 -24.98 -1.71 13.88
N GLN A 11 -24.09 -1.14 13.07
CA GLN A 11 -22.92 -1.85 12.56
C GLN A 11 -21.90 -2.15 13.65
N VAL A 12 -21.68 -1.23 14.60
CA VAL A 12 -20.84 -1.47 15.79
C VAL A 12 -21.36 -2.65 16.59
N GLN A 13 -22.67 -2.66 16.90
CA GLN A 13 -23.30 -3.78 17.61
C GLN A 13 -23.19 -5.10 16.84
N ARG A 14 -23.26 -5.05 15.50
CA ARG A 14 -23.10 -6.23 14.65
C ARG A 14 -21.67 -6.74 14.60
N TYR A 15 -20.68 -5.86 14.45
CA TYR A 15 -19.26 -6.25 14.34
C TYR A 15 -18.68 -6.69 15.69
N ALA A 16 -19.14 -6.07 16.78
CA ALA A 16 -18.89 -6.47 18.17
C ALA A 16 -17.41 -6.51 18.64
N ILE A 17 -16.47 -6.05 17.81
CA ILE A 17 -15.05 -5.89 18.14
C ILE A 17 -14.53 -4.53 17.66
N GLU A 18 -13.25 -4.26 17.91
CA GLU A 18 -12.63 -2.96 17.64
C GLU A 18 -12.47 -2.68 16.13
N PRO A 19 -12.94 -1.53 15.61
CA PRO A 19 -12.92 -1.23 14.17
C PRO A 19 -11.58 -0.71 13.63
N TYR A 20 -10.56 -0.64 14.48
CA TYR A 20 -9.22 -0.12 14.16
C TYR A 20 -8.14 -1.20 14.15
N VAL A 21 -8.49 -2.45 14.49
CA VAL A 21 -7.65 -3.63 14.29
C VAL A 21 -8.37 -4.62 13.38
N VAL A 22 -7.60 -5.38 12.60
CA VAL A 22 -8.17 -6.39 11.72
C VAL A 22 -8.55 -7.63 12.54
N ALA A 23 -9.72 -8.21 12.23
CA ALA A 23 -10.15 -9.50 12.77
C ALA A 23 -9.41 -10.65 12.08
N ALA A 24 -9.30 -11.80 12.75
CA ALA A 24 -8.94 -13.03 12.02
C ALA A 24 -10.11 -13.47 11.13
N ASP A 25 -11.32 -13.42 11.69
CA ASP A 25 -12.53 -13.93 11.06
C ASP A 25 -13.69 -12.95 11.22
N VAL A 26 -14.61 -12.99 10.26
CA VAL A 26 -15.94 -12.38 10.39
C VAL A 26 -16.95 -13.49 10.19
N TYR A 27 -17.71 -13.81 11.24
CA TYR A 27 -18.58 -14.97 11.26
C TYR A 27 -19.74 -14.85 10.28
N THR A 28 -20.07 -15.95 9.61
CA THR A 28 -21.22 -16.06 8.68
C THR A 28 -22.32 -16.97 9.22
N ALA A 29 -22.08 -17.65 10.36
CA ALA A 29 -23.07 -18.50 11.01
C ALA A 29 -24.33 -17.70 11.40
N GLU A 30 -25.48 -18.38 11.39
CA GLU A 30 -26.80 -17.76 11.60
C GLU A 30 -26.92 -17.09 12.98
N GLU A 31 -26.21 -17.61 13.98
CA GLU A 31 -26.23 -17.11 15.35
C GLU A 31 -25.42 -15.82 15.55
N HIS A 32 -24.38 -15.62 14.72
CA HIS A 32 -23.42 -14.52 14.88
C HIS A 32 -23.06 -13.79 13.56
N PRO A 33 -24.02 -13.46 12.68
CA PRO A 33 -23.71 -13.00 11.33
C PRO A 33 -23.06 -11.61 11.33
N GLY A 34 -21.81 -11.54 10.88
CA GLY A 34 -21.03 -10.31 10.75
C GLY A 34 -20.26 -9.90 12.02
N GLN A 35 -20.27 -10.72 13.07
CA GLN A 35 -19.44 -10.51 14.26
C GLN A 35 -17.99 -10.85 13.94
N GLY A 36 -17.07 -9.98 14.37
CA GLY A 36 -15.64 -10.23 14.26
C GLY A 36 -15.14 -11.17 15.37
N GLY A 37 -14.16 -12.01 15.03
CA GLY A 37 -13.48 -12.90 15.96
C GLY A 37 -11.97 -12.67 15.97
N TRP A 38 -11.35 -12.93 17.12
CA TRP A 38 -9.89 -13.00 17.27
C TRP A 38 -9.16 -11.74 16.76
N SER A 39 -9.49 -10.56 17.32
CA SER A 39 -8.79 -9.30 17.03
C SER A 39 -7.40 -9.25 17.67
N TRP A 40 -6.56 -8.30 17.25
CA TRP A 40 -5.17 -8.07 17.70
C TRP A 40 -4.14 -9.13 17.30
N TYR A 41 -4.31 -10.38 17.73
CA TYR A 41 -3.29 -11.43 17.63
C TYR A 41 -3.54 -12.36 16.45
N THR A 42 -3.65 -11.79 15.26
CA THR A 42 -3.95 -12.53 14.03
C THR A 42 -2.91 -12.30 12.94
N GLY A 43 -2.60 -13.34 12.18
CA GLY A 43 -1.79 -13.24 10.96
C GLY A 43 -2.41 -12.33 9.90
N SER A 44 -3.72 -12.10 9.95
CA SER A 44 -4.43 -11.15 9.08
C SER A 44 -3.82 -9.74 9.14
N ALA A 45 -3.30 -9.32 10.30
CA ALA A 45 -2.64 -8.02 10.44
C ALA A 45 -1.37 -7.92 9.58
N GLY A 46 -0.53 -8.97 9.61
CA GLY A 46 0.69 -9.03 8.80
C GLY A 46 0.38 -9.05 7.30
N TRP A 47 -0.60 -9.85 6.89
CA TRP A 47 -1.04 -9.92 5.49
C TRP A 47 -1.67 -8.61 5.01
N MET A 48 -2.47 -7.94 5.84
CA MET A 48 -3.08 -6.66 5.49
C MET A 48 -2.01 -5.56 5.32
N TYR A 49 -1.00 -5.52 6.21
CA TYR A 49 0.13 -4.61 6.08
C TYR A 49 0.89 -4.86 4.78
N ARG A 50 1.22 -6.13 4.50
CA ARG A 50 1.92 -6.53 3.27
C ARG A 50 1.13 -6.18 2.02
N LEU A 51 -0.18 -6.44 2.00
CA LEU A 51 -1.06 -6.05 0.90
C LEU A 51 -1.05 -4.53 0.69
N GLY A 52 -1.14 -3.75 1.76
CA GLY A 52 -1.10 -2.29 1.66
C GLY A 52 0.22 -1.76 1.09
N VAL A 53 1.35 -2.26 1.60
CA VAL A 53 2.69 -1.76 1.24
C VAL A 53 3.18 -2.35 -0.08
N GLU A 54 3.21 -3.67 -0.22
CA GLU A 54 3.78 -4.35 -1.39
C GLU A 54 2.78 -4.52 -2.53
N GLY A 55 1.48 -4.64 -2.22
CA GLY A 55 0.43 -4.90 -3.22
C GLY A 55 -0.20 -3.63 -3.79
N ILE A 56 -0.70 -2.75 -2.92
CA ILE A 56 -1.40 -1.52 -3.33
C ILE A 56 -0.39 -0.41 -3.64
N LEU A 57 0.47 -0.07 -2.68
CA LEU A 57 1.50 0.95 -2.91
C LEU A 57 2.62 0.43 -3.83
N GLY A 58 2.82 -0.89 -3.91
CA GLY A 58 3.74 -1.52 -4.87
C GLY A 58 5.21 -1.48 -4.46
N LEU A 59 5.52 -1.29 -3.18
CA LEU A 59 6.90 -1.16 -2.69
C LEU A 59 7.48 -2.53 -2.38
N GLN A 60 8.24 -3.09 -3.31
CA GLN A 60 8.82 -4.44 -3.18
C GLN A 60 10.33 -4.34 -2.99
N ARG A 61 10.79 -4.53 -1.76
CA ARG A 61 12.22 -4.53 -1.47
C ARG A 61 12.82 -5.91 -1.78
N ALA A 62 13.89 -5.93 -2.56
CA ALA A 62 14.75 -7.09 -2.77
C ALA A 62 16.20 -6.65 -2.57
N ASP A 63 16.87 -7.24 -1.58
CA ASP A 63 18.22 -6.87 -1.16
C ASP A 63 18.36 -5.36 -0.88
N ASP A 64 19.25 -4.71 -1.61
CA ASP A 64 19.57 -3.28 -1.55
C ASP A 64 18.83 -2.49 -2.66
N CYS A 65 17.74 -3.04 -3.18
CA CYS A 65 16.92 -2.42 -4.21
C CYS A 65 15.45 -2.35 -3.78
N LEU A 66 14.75 -1.33 -4.26
CA LEU A 66 13.31 -1.17 -4.14
C LEU A 66 12.68 -1.17 -5.53
N ARG A 67 11.98 -2.25 -5.87
CA ARG A 67 11.14 -2.30 -7.06
C ARG A 67 9.81 -1.62 -6.79
N LEU A 68 9.35 -0.84 -7.76
CA LEU A 68 8.13 -0.06 -7.70
C LEU A 68 7.11 -0.58 -8.71
N ASP A 69 6.02 -1.15 -8.21
CA ASP A 69 4.92 -1.65 -9.05
C ASP A 69 3.55 -1.29 -8.41
N PRO A 70 3.20 0.01 -8.35
CA PRO A 70 1.98 0.44 -7.65
C PRO A 70 0.73 -0.06 -8.34
N CYS A 71 -0.23 -0.54 -7.56
CA CYS A 71 -1.56 -0.94 -8.00
C CYS A 71 -2.62 -0.07 -7.29
N LEU A 72 -2.70 1.21 -7.66
CA LEU A 72 -3.58 2.18 -7.01
C LEU A 72 -5.02 2.10 -7.54
N ALA A 73 -5.97 2.58 -6.74
CA ALA A 73 -7.30 2.87 -7.27
C ALA A 73 -7.19 3.97 -8.34
N SER A 74 -7.90 3.84 -9.45
CA SER A 74 -7.91 4.83 -10.54
C SER A 74 -8.36 6.23 -10.11
N THR A 75 -9.08 6.31 -8.98
CA THR A 75 -9.54 7.57 -8.38
C THR A 75 -8.48 8.26 -7.50
N TRP A 76 -7.34 7.62 -7.23
CA TRP A 76 -6.26 8.21 -6.45
C TRP A 76 -5.35 9.01 -7.38
N PRO A 77 -5.29 10.35 -7.27
CA PRO A 77 -4.45 11.17 -8.13
C PRO A 77 -2.97 11.04 -7.75
N GLU A 78 -2.68 10.77 -6.48
CA GLU A 78 -1.33 10.62 -5.96
C GLU A 78 -1.33 9.86 -4.62
N ALA A 79 -0.14 9.39 -4.23
CA ALA A 79 0.15 8.90 -2.89
C ALA A 79 1.61 9.22 -2.53
N THR A 80 1.90 9.45 -1.25
CA THR A 80 3.27 9.68 -0.77
C THR A 80 3.61 8.69 0.34
N VAL A 81 4.78 8.07 0.23
CA VAL A 81 5.32 7.13 1.22
C VAL A 81 6.70 7.60 1.65
N THR A 82 6.98 7.53 2.95
CA THR A 82 8.35 7.71 3.47
C THR A 82 8.89 6.36 3.91
N LEU A 83 9.90 5.87 3.20
CA LEU A 83 10.64 4.66 3.54
C LEU A 83 11.95 5.06 4.23
N ARG A 84 12.35 4.32 5.26
CA ARG A 84 13.68 4.45 5.88
C ARG A 84 14.50 3.20 5.58
N TYR A 85 15.66 3.39 4.96
CA TYR A 85 16.64 2.35 4.69
C TYR A 85 17.91 2.65 5.48
N GLY A 86 18.17 1.87 6.55
CA GLY A 86 19.21 2.22 7.52
C GLY A 86 18.93 3.58 8.17
N ARG A 87 19.83 4.55 7.93
CA ARG A 87 19.70 5.96 8.35
C ARG A 87 19.15 6.86 7.24
N THR A 88 19.20 6.41 5.99
CA THR A 88 18.71 7.16 4.82
C THR A 88 17.20 7.12 4.71
N ARG A 89 16.62 8.25 4.29
CA ARG A 89 15.18 8.43 4.08
C ARG A 89 14.89 8.53 2.58
N TYR A 90 13.90 7.80 2.11
CA TYR A 90 13.36 7.89 0.77
C TYR A 90 11.93 8.43 0.84
N ARG A 91 11.68 9.57 0.20
CA ARG A 91 10.34 10.11 0.02
C ARG A 91 9.85 9.75 -1.38
N ILE A 92 8.91 8.81 -1.43
CA ILE A 92 8.41 8.21 -2.66
C ILE A 92 7.06 8.85 -3.00
N HIS A 93 7.01 9.53 -4.13
CA HIS A 93 5.82 10.17 -4.69
C HIS A 93 5.29 9.34 -5.84
N LEU A 94 4.07 8.82 -5.68
CA LEU A 94 3.34 8.11 -6.72
C LEU A 94 2.35 9.10 -7.34
N GLU A 95 2.47 9.37 -8.63
CA GLU A 95 1.62 10.30 -9.37
C GLU A 95 0.78 9.51 -10.40
N ASN A 96 -0.53 9.73 -10.42
CA ASN A 96 -1.47 9.03 -11.30
C ASN A 96 -2.36 10.01 -12.10
N PRO A 97 -1.77 10.87 -12.93
CA PRO A 97 -2.53 11.89 -13.67
C PRO A 97 -3.50 11.27 -14.69
N ASP A 98 -3.21 10.05 -15.16
CA ASP A 98 -3.99 9.37 -16.19
C ASP A 98 -5.09 8.46 -15.60
N GLY A 99 -5.20 8.37 -14.26
CA GLY A 99 -6.20 7.55 -13.57
C GLY A 99 -6.11 6.06 -13.90
N VAL A 100 -4.90 5.55 -14.15
CA VAL A 100 -4.67 4.11 -14.36
C VAL A 100 -4.61 3.38 -13.03
N SER A 101 -4.81 2.07 -13.03
CA SER A 101 -4.67 1.28 -11.80
C SER A 101 -3.28 0.68 -11.61
N ARG A 102 -2.49 0.54 -12.67
CA ARG A 102 -1.14 -0.04 -12.64
C ARG A 102 -0.38 0.40 -13.90
N GLY A 103 0.94 0.27 -13.87
CA GLY A 103 1.83 0.59 -14.99
C GLY A 103 2.67 1.81 -14.68
N VAL A 104 3.98 1.63 -14.59
CA VAL A 104 4.94 2.70 -14.33
C VAL A 104 5.41 3.25 -15.66
N ALA A 105 5.11 4.52 -15.93
CA ALA A 105 5.62 5.21 -17.10
C ALA A 105 7.10 5.58 -16.92
N TYR A 106 7.48 5.99 -15.71
CA TYR A 106 8.87 6.23 -15.34
C TYR A 106 9.10 6.35 -13.83
N VAL A 107 10.37 6.25 -13.44
CA VAL A 107 10.88 6.56 -12.11
C VAL A 107 12.04 7.56 -12.21
N ASP A 108 12.01 8.61 -11.39
CA ASP A 108 13.12 9.52 -11.16
C ASP A 108 13.64 9.37 -9.72
N LEU A 109 14.96 9.31 -9.52
CA LEU A 109 15.64 9.38 -8.23
C LEU A 109 16.47 10.66 -8.20
N ASP A 110 16.18 11.57 -7.26
CA ASP A 110 16.83 12.89 -7.13
C ASP A 110 16.92 13.62 -8.48
N ASP A 111 15.77 13.74 -9.16
CA ASP A 111 15.59 14.36 -10.48
C ASP A 111 16.34 13.66 -11.63
N THR A 112 16.90 12.46 -11.40
CA THR A 112 17.57 11.63 -12.41
C THR A 112 16.69 10.46 -12.85
N ARG A 113 16.41 10.37 -14.16
CA ARG A 113 15.64 9.28 -14.77
C ARG A 113 16.34 7.94 -14.64
N LEU A 114 15.68 6.97 -14.01
CA LEU A 114 16.12 5.59 -13.97
C LEU A 114 15.73 4.85 -15.26
N HIS A 115 16.46 3.78 -15.57
CA HIS A 115 16.21 2.96 -16.77
C HIS A 115 15.02 2.00 -16.59
N ASP A 116 14.70 1.63 -15.35
CA ASP A 116 13.65 0.69 -15.00
C ASP A 116 12.84 1.18 -13.77
N ASP A 117 12.01 0.29 -13.24
CA ASP A 117 11.14 0.52 -12.08
C ASP A 117 11.86 0.27 -10.73
N THR A 118 13.19 0.16 -10.71
CA THR A 118 13.96 -0.26 -9.55
C THR A 118 14.88 0.84 -9.04
N VAL A 119 14.68 1.23 -7.78
CA VAL A 119 15.47 2.24 -7.08
C VAL A 119 16.57 1.56 -6.26
N PRO A 120 17.86 1.88 -6.48
CA PRO A 120 18.92 1.42 -5.60
C PRO A 120 18.82 2.12 -4.24
N LEU A 121 18.92 1.35 -3.16
CA LEU A 121 18.89 1.83 -1.79
C LEU A 121 20.32 1.92 -1.23
N VAL A 122 20.67 3.09 -0.71
CA VAL A 122 21.99 3.40 -0.14
C VAL A 122 21.79 3.94 1.27
N ASP A 123 22.62 3.51 2.23
CA ASP A 123 22.61 4.02 3.62
C ASP A 123 23.70 5.09 3.82
N ASP A 124 23.58 6.18 3.07
CA ASP A 124 24.45 7.37 3.14
C ASP A 124 24.06 8.35 4.28
N GLY A 125 22.95 8.11 4.98
CA GLY A 125 22.37 8.98 6.00
C GLY A 125 21.60 10.20 5.45
N GLY A 126 21.44 10.29 4.13
CA GLY A 126 20.78 11.39 3.43
C GLY A 126 19.25 11.28 3.36
N SER A 127 18.68 12.13 2.52
CA SER A 127 17.28 12.06 2.11
C SER A 127 17.22 12.12 0.58
N HIS A 128 16.52 11.16 -0.01
CA HIS A 128 16.33 11.05 -1.45
C HIS A 128 14.86 11.19 -1.82
N ASP A 129 14.61 11.83 -2.95
CA ASP A 129 13.30 11.97 -3.54
C ASP A 129 13.13 11.00 -4.70
N VAL A 130 12.11 10.16 -4.61
CA VAL A 130 11.72 9.22 -5.66
C VAL A 130 10.39 9.67 -6.23
N ARG A 131 10.34 9.94 -7.53
CA ARG A 131 9.09 10.24 -8.23
C ARG A 131 8.73 9.09 -9.15
N VAL A 132 7.51 8.62 -9.06
CA VAL A 132 6.97 7.50 -9.83
C VAL A 132 5.74 8.01 -10.55
N ARG A 133 5.81 8.14 -11.87
CA ARG A 133 4.64 8.49 -12.66
C ARG A 133 4.01 7.21 -13.20
N LEU A 134 2.77 6.98 -12.81
CA LEU A 134 1.93 5.94 -13.41
C LEU A 134 1.46 6.39 -14.81
N GLY A 135 1.24 5.43 -15.70
CA GLY A 135 0.73 5.67 -17.04
C GLY A 135 0.53 4.38 -17.82
N ARG A 136 -0.08 4.48 -18.99
CA ARG A 136 -0.23 3.31 -19.88
C ARG A 136 1.14 2.90 -20.41
N VAL A 137 1.56 1.68 -20.11
CA VAL A 137 2.70 1.06 -20.78
C VAL A 137 2.25 0.71 -22.20
N ALA A 138 2.98 1.18 -23.21
CA ALA A 138 2.69 0.82 -24.60
C ALA A 138 2.95 -0.68 -24.80
N GLY A 139 1.90 -1.50 -24.76
CA GLY A 139 2.04 -2.95 -24.91
C GLY A 139 0.77 -3.77 -24.68
N ASP A 140 -0.18 -3.30 -23.88
CA ASP A 140 -1.43 -4.04 -23.62
C ASP A 140 -2.60 -3.42 -24.41
N ALA A 141 -2.74 -3.86 -25.66
CA ALA A 141 -3.92 -3.68 -26.50
C ALA A 141 -4.48 -5.04 -26.93
#